data_AF-A0A949B9X4-F1
#
_entry.id   AF-A0A949B9X4-F1
#
_cell.length_a   1.000
_cell.length_b   1.000
_cell.length_c   1.000
_cell.angle_alpha   90.00
_cell.angle_beta   90.00
_cell.angle_gamma   90.00
#
_symmetry.space_group_name_H-M   'P 1'
#
loop_
_entity.id
_entity.type
_entity.pdbx_description
1 polymer ?
#
loop_
_entity_poly.entity_id
_entity_poly.type
_entity_poly.pdbx_seq_one_letter_code
_entity_poly.pdbx_strand_id
1 'polypeptide(L)'
;MIRKQVYIEPLQDAILKKRARMLGITEAEVIRKAIDGQTAFLHPGIRDLEAWEREKVFIAKRMADGFLPGERMFRREEAYEERLGRYGR
;
A
#
# COMPACT_ATOMS: atom_id res chain seq x y z
N MET A 1 20.02 18.97 4.11
CA MET A 1 19.18 18.72 2.92
C MET A 1 20.05 18.24 1.77
N ILE A 2 19.53 17.38 0.89
CA ILE A 2 20.25 16.90 -0.30
C ILE A 2 19.74 17.68 -1.52
N ARG A 3 20.63 18.32 -2.29
CA ARG A 3 20.25 19.02 -3.53
C ARG A 3 19.97 17.99 -4.63
N LYS A 4 18.79 18.08 -5.25
CA LYS A 4 18.41 17.32 -6.43
C LYS A 4 18.04 18.28 -7.56
N GLN A 5 18.38 17.89 -8.78
CA GLN A 5 17.91 18.54 -10.01
C GLN A 5 16.96 17.56 -10.71
N VAL A 6 15.82 18.07 -11.17
CA VAL A 6 14.79 17.29 -11.85
C VAL A 6 14.36 18.03 -13.09
N TYR A 7 14.11 17.30 -14.18
CA TYR A 7 13.49 17.86 -15.38
C TYR A 7 11.98 17.79 -15.22
N ILE A 8 11.30 18.89 -15.55
CA ILE A 8 9.86 19.03 -15.47
C ILE A 8 9.34 19.70 -16.74
N GLU A 9 8.10 19.43 -17.09
CA GLU A 9 7.45 20.02 -18.26
C GLU A 9 7.12 21.51 -18.02
N PRO A 10 7.03 22.36 -19.06
CA PRO A 10 6.69 23.77 -18.91
C PRO A 10 5.37 24.02 -18.15
N LEU A 11 4.38 23.15 -18.35
CA LEU A 11 3.12 23.21 -17.61
C LEU A 11 3.31 22.93 -16.11
N GLN A 12 4.20 21.99 -15.76
CA GLN A 12 4.51 21.66 -14.36
C GLN A 12 5.21 22.83 -13.67
N ASP A 13 6.14 23.51 -14.34
CA ASP A 13 6.78 24.74 -13.85
C ASP A 13 5.73 25.84 -13.55
N ALA A 14 4.80 26.07 -14.48
CA ALA A 14 3.74 27.06 -14.29
C ALA A 14 2.84 26.73 -13.08
N ILE A 15 2.47 25.46 -12.92
CA ILE A 15 1.67 24.98 -11.77
C ILE A 15 2.46 25.13 -10.47
N LEU A 16 3.74 24.77 -10.47
CA LEU A 16 4.63 24.84 -9.31
C LEU A 16 4.76 26.28 -8.80
N LYS A 17 5.06 27.21 -9.71
CA LYS A 17 5.13 28.66 -9.43
C LYS A 17 3.81 29.20 -8.89
N LYS A 18 2.69 28.82 -9.51
CA LYS A 18 1.36 29.24 -9.05
C LYS A 18 1.09 28.75 -7.63
N ARG A 19 1.34 27.47 -7.33
CA ARG A 19 1.16 26.91 -5.97
C ARG A 19 2.07 27.56 -4.94
N ALA A 20 3.34 27.77 -5.26
CA ALA A 20 4.30 28.43 -4.38
C ALA A 20 3.79 29.83 -3.97
N ARG A 21 3.36 30.63 -4.95
CA ARG A 21 2.79 31.97 -4.69
C ARG A 21 1.51 31.93 -3.87
N MET A 22 0.57 31.04 -4.22
CA MET A 22 -0.71 30.94 -3.49
C MET A 22 -0.51 30.53 -2.03
N LEU A 23 0.51 29.71 -1.74
CA LEU A 23 0.80 29.21 -0.40
C LEU A 23 1.80 30.09 0.37
N GLY A 24 2.41 31.10 -0.27
CA GLY A 24 3.44 31.94 0.35
C GLY A 24 4.72 31.18 0.72
N ILE A 25 5.04 30.09 0.03
CA ILE A 25 6.21 29.24 0.29
C ILE A 25 7.06 29.08 -0.97
N THR A 26 8.27 28.55 -0.82
CA THR A 26 9.18 28.32 -1.95
C THR A 26 8.71 27.15 -2.82
N GLU A 27 9.07 27.16 -4.11
CA GLU A 27 8.81 26.04 -5.03
C GLU A 27 9.39 24.73 -4.51
N ALA A 28 10.59 24.78 -3.91
CA ALA A 28 11.22 23.61 -3.30
C ALA A 28 10.40 23.05 -2.12
N GLU A 29 9.73 23.91 -1.36
CA GLU A 29 8.83 23.48 -0.28
C GLU A 29 7.55 22.84 -0.82
N VAL A 30 7.02 23.34 -1.95
CA VAL A 30 5.90 22.69 -2.64
C VAL A 30 6.28 21.29 -3.10
N ILE A 31 7.49 21.11 -3.68
CA ILE A 31 7.99 19.79 -4.11
C ILE A 31 8.12 18.85 -2.90
N ARG A 32 8.72 19.31 -1.80
CA ARG A 32 8.84 18.50 -0.57
C ARG A 32 7.49 18.05 -0.04
N LYS A 33 6.54 18.98 0.15
CA LYS A 33 5.18 18.65 0.62
C LYS A 33 4.45 17.70 -0.33
N ALA A 34 4.70 17.78 -1.63
CA ALA A 34 4.13 16.84 -2.60
C ALA A 34 4.73 15.43 -2.44
N ILE A 35 6.04 15.32 -2.23
CA ILE A 35 6.73 14.05 -1.94
C ILE A 35 6.19 13.46 -0.63
N ASP A 36 6.13 14.27 0.44
CA ASP A 36 5.61 13.84 1.74
C ASP A 36 4.15 13.41 1.67
N GLY A 37 3.33 14.11 0.87
CA GLY A 37 1.95 13.72 0.61
C GLY A 37 1.85 12.37 -0.09
N GLN A 38 2.68 12.12 -1.11
CA GLN A 38 2.69 10.83 -1.81
C GLN A 38 3.16 9.68 -0.91
N THR A 39 4.12 9.91 0.00
CA THR A 39 4.58 8.88 0.94
C THR A 39 3.57 8.60 2.05
N ALA A 40 2.75 9.58 2.44
CA ALA A 40 1.66 9.37 3.37
C ALA A 40 0.60 8.40 2.81
N PHE A 41 0.26 8.50 1.51
CA PHE A 41 -0.63 7.54 0.84
C PHE A 41 0.02 6.19 0.53
N LEU A 42 1.35 6.14 0.50
CA LEU A 42 2.13 4.91 0.32
C LEU A 42 2.45 4.21 1.64
N HIS A 43 1.77 4.52 2.76
CA HIS A 43 1.78 3.58 3.88
C HIS A 43 1.10 2.29 3.42
N PRO A 44 1.83 1.17 3.24
CA PRO A 44 1.16 -0.12 3.22
C PRO A 44 0.57 -0.22 4.63
N GLY A 45 -0.76 -0.13 4.74
CA GLY A 45 -1.50 0.21 5.96
C GLY A 45 -0.78 -0.21 7.23
N ILE A 46 -0.61 0.75 8.15
CA ILE A 46 0.02 0.61 9.48
C ILE A 46 0.01 -0.86 9.89
N ARG A 47 1.16 -1.53 9.72
CA ARG A 47 1.30 -2.91 10.18
C ARG A 47 1.33 -2.83 11.69
N ASP A 48 0.19 -3.04 12.34
CA ASP A 48 0.14 -3.26 13.77
C ASP A 48 0.96 -4.53 14.05
N LEU A 49 2.20 -4.32 14.49
CA LEU A 49 3.14 -5.39 14.80
C LEU A 49 2.62 -6.25 15.94
N GLU A 50 1.87 -5.66 16.88
CA GLU A 50 1.25 -6.43 17.95
C GLU A 50 0.08 -7.26 17.44
N ALA A 51 -0.73 -6.75 16.50
CA ALA A 51 -1.74 -7.56 15.83
C ALA A 51 -1.11 -8.73 15.09
N TRP A 52 0.02 -8.51 14.42
CA TRP A 52 0.74 -9.59 13.76
C TRP A 52 1.31 -10.61 14.74
N GLU A 53 1.82 -10.18 15.90
CA GLU A 53 2.29 -11.10 16.93
C GLU A 53 1.15 -11.93 17.52
N ARG A 54 0.00 -11.30 17.80
CA ARG A 54 -1.22 -12.00 18.25
C ARG A 54 -1.68 -13.04 17.23
N GLU A 55 -1.64 -12.70 15.94
CA GLU A 55 -2.01 -13.62 14.86
C GLU A 55 -1.06 -14.82 14.77
N LYS A 56 0.26 -14.60 14.90
CA LYS A 56 1.25 -15.70 14.92
C LYS A 56 0.98 -16.68 16.06
N VAL A 57 0.67 -16.18 17.25
CA VAL A 57 0.32 -17.02 18.41
C VAL A 57 -0.96 -17.81 18.15
N PHE A 58 -1.97 -17.17 17.54
CA PHE A 58 -3.22 -17.83 17.17
C PHE A 58 -3.00 -18.95 16.14
N ILE A 59 -2.22 -18.70 15.08
CA ILE A 59 -1.87 -19.69 14.06
C ILE A 59 -1.11 -20.87 14.68
N ALA A 60 -0.12 -20.60 15.53
CA ALA A 60 0.65 -21.64 16.21
C ALA A 60 -0.24 -22.52 17.10
N LYS A 61 -1.18 -21.91 17.84
CA LYS A 61 -2.17 -22.65 18.62
C LYS A 61 -3.05 -23.53 17.73
N ARG A 62 -3.57 -22.99 16.63
CA ARG A 62 -4.41 -23.73 15.68
C ARG A 62 -3.67 -24.88 15.00
N MET A 63 -2.38 -24.73 14.73
CA MET A 63 -1.53 -25.80 14.21
C MET A 63 -1.30 -26.90 15.25
N ALA A 64 -1.12 -26.53 16.52
CA ALA A 64 -0.94 -27.48 17.61
C ALA A 64 -2.19 -28.33 17.88
N ASP A 65 -3.39 -27.77 17.65
CA ASP A 65 -4.67 -28.49 17.75
C ASP A 65 -4.81 -29.61 16.69
N GLY A 66 -3.92 -29.67 15.70
CA GLY A 66 -3.88 -30.72 14.68
C GLY A 66 -4.98 -30.59 13.61
N PHE A 67 -5.05 -31.57 12.72
CA PHE A 67 -6.07 -31.60 11.68
C PHE A 67 -7.42 -31.99 12.29
N LEU A 68 -8.48 -31.24 11.94
CA LEU A 68 -9.84 -31.67 12.25
C LEU A 68 -10.14 -32.98 11.51
N PRO A 69 -10.83 -33.94 12.14
CA PRO A 69 -11.28 -35.14 11.45
C PRO A 69 -12.27 -34.75 10.34
N GLY A 70 -11.92 -35.05 9.10
CA GLY A 70 -12.76 -34.77 7.93
C GLY A 70 -11.91 -34.58 6.67
N GLU A 71 -12.40 -35.11 5.55
CA GLU A 71 -11.80 -34.80 4.25
C GLU A 71 -12.14 -33.36 3.84
N ARG A 72 -11.24 -32.75 3.07
CA ARG A 72 -11.49 -31.40 2.55
C ARG A 72 -12.76 -31.45 1.67
N MET A 73 -13.79 -30.68 2.05
CA MET A 73 -15.07 -30.64 1.34
C MET A 73 -15.01 -30.01 -0.07
N PHE A 74 -13.86 -29.47 -0.48
CA PHE A 74 -13.66 -28.86 -1.78
C PHE A 74 -12.31 -29.25 -2.36
N ARG A 75 -12.25 -29.48 -3.67
CA ARG A 75 -10.96 -29.63 -4.36
C ARG A 75 -10.38 -28.25 -4.63
N ARG A 76 -9.05 -28.15 -4.54
CA ARG A 76 -8.35 -26.88 -4.75
C ARG A 76 -8.62 -26.37 -6.17
N GLU A 77 -8.61 -27.29 -7.12
CA GLU A 77 -8.77 -27.06 -8.55
C GLU A 77 -10.13 -26.41 -8.84
N GLU A 78 -11.21 -26.97 -8.29
CA GLU A 78 -12.58 -26.44 -8.40
C GLU A 78 -12.69 -25.00 -7.86
N ALA A 79 -12.05 -24.69 -6.72
CA ALA A 79 -12.05 -23.35 -6.15
C ALA A 79 -11.26 -22.33 -7.00
N TYR A 80 -10.19 -22.77 -7.68
CA TYR A 80 -9.43 -21.92 -8.60
C TYR A 80 -10.19 -21.67 -9.90
N GLU A 81 -10.84 -22.69 -10.45
CA GLU A 81 -11.70 -22.59 -11.63
C GLU A 81 -12.89 -21.66 -11.38
N GLU A 82 -13.57 -21.79 -10.24
CA GLU A 82 -14.66 -20.90 -9.83
C GLU A 82 -14.16 -19.44 -9.72
N ARG A 83 -13.00 -19.22 -9.09
CA ARG A 83 -12.41 -17.88 -8.98
C ARG A 83 -12.08 -17.28 -10.35
N LEU A 84 -11.46 -18.04 -11.24
CA LEU A 84 -11.12 -17.56 -12.58
C LEU A 84 -12.38 -17.29 -13.41
N GLY A 85 -13.43 -18.10 -13.25
CA GLY A 85 -14.74 -17.87 -13.89
C GLY A 85 -15.46 -16.62 -13.40
N ARG A 86 -15.29 -16.22 -12.13
CA ARG A 86 -15.89 -15.00 -11.55
C ARG A 86 -15.28 -13.69 -12.08
N TYR A 87 -14.00 -13.71 -12.45
CA TYR A 87 -13.27 -12.52 -12.94
C TYR A 87 -12.91 -12.59 -14.44
N GLY A 88 -13.32 -13.66 -15.12
CA GLY A 88 -13.03 -13.91 -16.54
C GLY A 88 -14.11 -13.46 -17.53
N ARG A 89 -14.96 -12.49 -17.16
CA ARG A 89 -15.89 -11.84 -18.07
C ARG A 89 -15.71 -10.33 -18.07
#